data_AF-A0A820CRY1-F1
#
_entry.id   AF-A0A820CRY1-F1
#
_cell.length_a   1.000
_cell.length_b   1.000
_cell.length_c   1.000
_cell.angle_alpha   90.00
_cell.angle_beta   90.00
_cell.angle_gamma   90.00
#
_symmetry.space_group_name_H-M   'P 1'
#
loop_
_entity.id
_entity.type
_entity.pdbx_description
1 polymer ?
#
loop_
_entity_poly.entity_id
_entity_poly.type
_entity_poly.pdbx_seq_one_letter_code
_entity_poly.pdbx_strand_id
1 'polypeptide(L)'
;MTILIRIIKYIFPSKLITHHICDLVNQLTEQIVKKNYIFLSIENENKTRQFFHSTIEELIILYNHCPRNERNLYEIIFPTNLVKTYIDFEYYIDNNLDINDHCIGANCFLKILHYTLNSFTHKEDPNENYIDIVLQQFLVLEASTSRKISYHFIHANPTVLFENNMTLGVFIKILLHVLLTSIIQHKCSHFNIPFKLQKYSTFDLITILSPHIITLRKHCTKCYTFYSYTSISEIAYLLVMNKQNQYISAIDLNVYSKNQQFRLYDCVKRGQNNFLRQSPYFQFKQSIDNSYDTLLKKSIITYNVEHSNLQVVYLENNQFKFKYTDTQTGSLLSQHNQNIFIILNQYLKSHSIFEISNGKSSFQKNQFNFSQIYKPYTCINLSQQEEQKYTAFVQKLITSDENHLGCIQSCVRGTYNRDYLIFNITGNYRFCPRKGSHHKQNKIAVMIDTNKQIYTIRCKDHECNNISLTWNSF
;
A
#
# COMPACT_ATOMS: atom_id res chain seq x y z
N MET A 1 -32.70 -23.47 9.50
CA MET A 1 -33.52 -22.24 9.67
C MET A 1 -34.10 -22.05 11.08
N THR A 2 -34.72 -23.06 11.70
CA THR A 2 -35.46 -22.93 12.98
C THR A 2 -34.58 -22.59 14.20
N ILE A 3 -33.29 -22.96 14.19
CA ILE A 3 -32.32 -22.57 15.22
C ILE A 3 -31.76 -21.15 14.97
N LEU A 4 -31.62 -20.74 13.70
CA LEU A 4 -31.11 -19.43 13.32
C LEU A 4 -32.03 -18.29 13.82
N ILE A 5 -33.35 -18.53 13.85
CA ILE A 5 -34.35 -17.54 14.23
C ILE A 5 -34.40 -17.30 15.75
N ARG A 6 -33.99 -18.27 16.58
CA ARG A 6 -34.06 -18.12 18.05
C ARG A 6 -32.95 -17.27 18.66
N ILE A 7 -31.83 -17.08 17.95
CA ILE A 7 -30.68 -16.29 18.43
C ILE A 7 -30.73 -14.85 17.88
N ILE A 8 -31.47 -14.60 16.80
CA ILE A 8 -31.55 -13.29 16.15
C ILE A 8 -32.62 -12.42 16.84
N LYS A 9 -32.20 -11.61 17.82
CA LYS A 9 -33.04 -10.53 18.34
C LYS A 9 -33.23 -9.48 17.24
N TYR A 10 -34.45 -9.46 16.68
CA TYR A 10 -35.01 -8.54 15.69
C TYR A 10 -34.46 -8.67 14.25
N ILE A 11 -35.31 -9.25 13.38
CA ILE A 11 -35.14 -9.24 11.92
C ILE A 11 -35.85 -8.00 11.38
N PHE A 12 -35.12 -7.13 10.69
CA PHE A 12 -35.68 -5.90 10.12
C PHE A 12 -35.89 -6.00 8.60
N PRO A 13 -37.07 -5.59 8.07
CA PRO A 13 -37.40 -5.72 6.65
C PRO A 13 -36.83 -4.61 5.74
N SER A 14 -36.20 -3.55 6.27
CA SER A 14 -35.63 -2.48 5.42
C SER A 14 -34.35 -1.83 5.98
N LYS A 15 -33.45 -1.39 5.08
CA LYS A 15 -32.22 -0.63 5.40
C LYS A 15 -32.50 0.69 6.15
N LEU A 16 -33.62 1.35 5.86
CA LEU A 16 -34.00 2.63 6.47
C LEU A 16 -34.48 2.44 7.91
N ILE A 17 -35.22 1.35 8.16
CA ILE A 17 -35.74 0.98 9.48
C ILE A 17 -34.58 0.61 10.40
N THR A 18 -33.56 -0.08 9.90
CA THR A 18 -32.34 -0.36 10.67
C THR A 18 -31.61 0.91 11.06
N HIS A 19 -31.50 1.92 10.20
CA HIS A 19 -30.81 3.18 10.52
C HIS A 19 -31.52 3.98 11.62
N HIS A 20 -32.84 4.18 11.50
CA HIS A 20 -33.61 4.89 12.54
C HIS A 20 -33.66 4.13 13.87
N ILE A 21 -33.71 2.80 13.83
CA ILE A 21 -33.63 1.98 15.04
C ILE A 21 -32.20 1.98 15.59
N CYS A 22 -31.16 2.03 14.77
CA CYS A 22 -29.77 2.19 15.22
C CYS A 22 -29.54 3.54 15.89
N ASP A 23 -30.08 4.63 15.37
CA ASP A 23 -29.97 5.94 16.00
C ASP A 23 -30.76 5.99 17.31
N LEU A 24 -31.96 5.38 17.34
CA LEU A 24 -32.77 5.23 18.54
C LEU A 24 -32.11 4.30 19.57
N VAL A 25 -31.51 3.20 19.10
CA VAL A 25 -30.74 2.26 19.91
C VAL A 25 -29.50 2.97 20.41
N ASN A 26 -28.72 3.69 19.61
CA ASN A 26 -27.54 4.45 20.06
C ASN A 26 -27.92 5.51 21.10
N GLN A 27 -29.03 6.24 20.91
CA GLN A 27 -29.58 7.18 21.91
C GLN A 27 -30.02 6.47 23.21
N LEU A 28 -30.56 5.24 23.11
CA LEU A 28 -30.88 4.40 24.27
C LEU A 28 -29.65 3.67 24.85
N THR A 29 -28.59 3.48 24.07
CA THR A 29 -27.37 2.70 24.39
C THR A 29 -26.30 3.59 25.02
N GLU A 30 -26.33 4.91 24.82
CA GLU A 30 -25.61 5.85 25.70
C GLU A 30 -26.03 5.66 27.17
N GLN A 31 -27.25 5.19 27.44
CA GLN A 31 -27.73 4.83 28.77
C GLN A 31 -27.57 3.33 29.12
N ILE A 32 -27.39 2.45 28.12
CA ILE A 32 -27.16 1.00 28.25
C ILE A 32 -25.74 0.66 27.79
N VAL A 33 -24.79 1.11 28.60
CA VAL A 33 -23.35 0.84 28.55
C VAL A 33 -22.99 -0.60 28.08
N LYS A 34 -21.94 -0.74 27.22
CA LYS A 34 -21.07 -1.94 27.03
C LYS A 34 -21.54 -3.16 26.21
N LYS A 35 -22.00 -3.05 24.95
CA LYS A 35 -22.01 -4.25 24.07
C LYS A 35 -21.46 -3.97 22.67
N ASN A 36 -20.38 -4.69 22.34
CA ASN A 36 -19.68 -4.73 21.05
C ASN A 36 -20.56 -5.38 19.96
N TYR A 37 -21.66 -4.72 19.58
CA TYR A 37 -22.56 -5.23 18.55
C TYR A 37 -21.95 -5.05 17.15
N ILE A 38 -22.12 -6.07 16.33
CA ILE A 38 -21.88 -6.04 14.89
C ILE A 38 -23.21 -6.17 14.16
N PHE A 39 -23.31 -5.50 13.02
CA PHE A 39 -24.51 -5.55 12.19
C PHE A 39 -24.29 -6.51 11.03
N LEU A 40 -25.31 -7.32 10.78
CA LEU A 40 -25.22 -8.48 9.92
C LEU A 40 -26.39 -8.51 8.95
N SER A 41 -26.12 -9.07 7.78
CA SER A 41 -27.17 -9.41 6.82
C SER A 41 -27.00 -10.83 6.32
N ILE A 42 -28.14 -11.44 5.99
CA ILE A 42 -28.22 -12.77 5.39
C ILE A 42 -29.04 -12.70 4.11
N GLU A 43 -28.59 -13.38 3.06
CA GLU A 43 -29.30 -13.46 1.78
C GLU A 43 -30.28 -14.63 1.80
N ASN A 44 -31.56 -14.37 1.49
CA ASN A 44 -32.57 -15.41 1.41
C ASN A 44 -32.71 -15.99 -0.01
N GLU A 45 -33.63 -16.96 -0.18
CA GLU A 45 -33.86 -17.66 -1.46
C GLU A 45 -34.29 -16.72 -2.59
N ASN A 46 -34.98 -15.63 -2.25
CA ASN A 46 -35.40 -14.61 -3.20
C ASN A 46 -34.29 -13.60 -3.53
N LYS A 47 -33.04 -13.85 -3.11
CA LYS A 47 -31.89 -12.92 -3.21
C LYS A 47 -32.13 -11.56 -2.55
N THR A 48 -33.11 -11.50 -1.64
CA THR A 48 -33.34 -10.34 -0.78
C THR A 48 -32.58 -10.53 0.52
N ARG A 49 -32.30 -9.45 1.24
CA ARG A 49 -31.49 -9.50 2.46
C ARG A 49 -32.32 -9.20 3.68
N GLN A 50 -32.12 -10.02 4.71
CA GLN A 50 -32.61 -9.78 6.05
C GLN A 50 -31.47 -9.22 6.90
N PHE A 51 -31.80 -8.32 7.82
CA PHE A 51 -30.84 -7.56 8.62
C PHE A 51 -31.04 -7.82 10.11
N PHE A 52 -29.94 -7.91 10.84
CA PHE A 52 -29.93 -8.11 12.29
C PHE A 52 -28.64 -7.60 12.92
N HIS A 53 -28.60 -7.58 14.26
CA HIS A 53 -27.39 -7.30 15.03
C HIS A 53 -27.07 -8.47 15.96
N SER A 54 -25.81 -8.61 16.34
CA SER A 54 -25.31 -9.70 17.18
C SER A 54 -24.06 -9.23 17.93
N THR A 55 -23.75 -9.80 19.09
CA THR A 55 -22.36 -9.70 19.59
C THR A 55 -21.46 -10.66 18.84
N ILE A 56 -20.14 -10.50 18.98
CA ILE A 56 -19.17 -11.41 18.36
C ILE A 56 -19.25 -12.80 19.02
N GLU A 57 -19.52 -12.88 20.32
CA GLU A 57 -19.72 -14.14 21.05
C GLU A 57 -20.96 -14.89 20.55
N GLU A 58 -22.08 -14.19 20.36
CA GLU A 58 -23.30 -14.75 19.78
C GLU A 58 -23.07 -15.24 18.34
N LEU A 59 -22.28 -14.49 17.55
CA LEU A 59 -21.89 -14.90 16.21
C LEU A 59 -21.06 -16.19 16.22
N ILE A 60 -20.11 -16.34 17.14
CA ILE A 60 -19.32 -17.56 17.31
C ILE A 60 -20.22 -18.75 17.65
N ILE A 61 -21.16 -18.58 18.57
CA ILE A 61 -22.14 -19.62 18.92
C ILE A 61 -22.95 -20.02 17.68
N LEU A 62 -23.41 -19.05 16.89
CA LEU A 62 -24.13 -19.31 15.64
C LEU A 62 -23.27 -20.10 14.66
N TYR A 63 -22.00 -19.74 14.50
CA TYR A 63 -21.05 -20.45 13.65
C TYR A 63 -20.86 -21.91 14.12
N ASN A 64 -20.80 -22.16 15.43
CA ASN A 64 -20.64 -23.52 15.95
C ASN A 64 -21.86 -24.42 15.71
N HIS A 65 -23.06 -23.86 15.57
CA HIS A 65 -24.31 -24.61 15.37
C HIS A 65 -24.82 -24.60 13.92
N CYS A 66 -24.30 -23.72 13.06
CA CYS A 66 -24.73 -23.58 11.67
C CYS A 66 -23.81 -24.39 10.73
N PRO A 67 -24.33 -25.31 9.90
CA PRO A 67 -23.54 -26.00 8.88
C PRO A 67 -22.80 -25.01 7.97
N ARG A 68 -21.54 -25.28 7.63
CA ARG A 68 -20.70 -24.33 6.87
C ARG A 68 -21.35 -23.89 5.56
N ASN A 69 -21.90 -24.82 4.79
CA ASN A 69 -22.58 -24.58 3.51
C ASN A 69 -23.86 -23.72 3.64
N GLU A 70 -24.38 -23.52 4.84
CA GLU A 70 -25.52 -22.63 5.11
C GLU A 70 -25.09 -21.24 5.61
N ARG A 71 -23.80 -21.01 5.85
CA ARG A 71 -23.28 -19.72 6.32
C ARG A 71 -23.14 -18.76 5.15
N ASN A 72 -24.09 -17.84 5.01
CA ASN A 72 -24.09 -16.80 3.97
C ASN A 72 -24.28 -15.40 4.58
N LEU A 73 -23.50 -15.12 5.61
CA LEU A 73 -23.55 -13.90 6.39
C LEU A 73 -22.58 -12.84 5.86
N TYR A 74 -23.00 -11.58 6.00
CA TYR A 74 -22.23 -10.40 5.65
C TYR A 74 -22.25 -9.41 6.80
N GLU A 75 -21.09 -8.86 7.15
CA GLU A 75 -20.98 -7.67 7.99
C GLU A 75 -21.53 -6.45 7.25
N ILE A 76 -22.29 -5.61 7.95
CA ILE A 76 -22.73 -4.31 7.45
C ILE A 76 -21.84 -3.24 8.10
N ILE A 77 -21.09 -2.53 7.26
CA ILE A 77 -20.17 -1.48 7.69
C ILE A 77 -20.90 -0.15 7.60
N PHE A 78 -21.27 0.40 8.76
CA PHE A 78 -21.96 1.69 8.81
C PHE A 78 -21.00 2.87 8.59
N PRO A 79 -21.48 4.01 8.04
CA PRO A 79 -20.68 5.22 7.82
C PRO A 79 -20.08 5.83 9.09
N THR A 80 -20.61 5.49 10.26
CA THR A 80 -20.17 5.97 11.57
C THR A 80 -19.17 5.03 12.25
N ASN A 81 -18.97 3.83 11.71
CA ASN A 81 -18.12 2.82 12.35
C ASN A 81 -16.65 3.14 12.13
N LEU A 82 -15.86 3.09 13.20
CA LEU A 82 -14.41 2.93 13.07
C LEU A 82 -14.11 1.60 12.38
N VAL A 83 -13.17 1.61 11.44
CA VAL A 83 -12.82 0.42 10.67
C VAL A 83 -11.33 0.12 10.71
N LYS A 84 -11.02 -1.18 10.71
CA LYS A 84 -9.69 -1.69 10.34
C LYS A 84 -9.40 -1.39 8.88
N THR A 85 -8.13 -1.39 8.50
CA THR A 85 -7.75 -1.41 7.09
C THR A 85 -8.18 -2.74 6.45
N TYR A 86 -8.98 -2.67 5.39
CA TYR A 86 -9.35 -3.82 4.57
C TYR A 86 -9.34 -3.49 3.08
N ILE A 87 -9.16 -4.52 2.25
CA ILE A 87 -9.11 -4.44 0.80
C ILE A 87 -9.84 -5.65 0.23
N ASP A 88 -10.65 -5.43 -0.81
CA ASP A 88 -11.12 -6.49 -1.70
C ASP A 88 -10.26 -6.47 -2.97
N PHE A 89 -9.64 -7.60 -3.30
CA PHE A 89 -8.72 -7.75 -4.41
C PHE A 89 -9.18 -8.90 -5.30
N GLU A 90 -9.52 -8.60 -6.54
CA GLU A 90 -10.10 -9.58 -7.44
C GLU A 90 -9.86 -9.29 -8.92
N TYR A 91 -9.70 -10.36 -9.71
CA TYR A 91 -9.66 -10.31 -11.16
C TYR A 91 -9.87 -11.69 -11.80
N TYR A 92 -10.22 -11.70 -13.09
CA TYR A 92 -10.41 -12.95 -13.85
C TYR A 92 -9.08 -13.45 -14.42
N ILE A 93 -8.77 -14.72 -14.15
CA ILE A 93 -7.53 -15.38 -14.61
C ILE A 93 -7.53 -15.52 -16.12
N ASP A 94 -8.67 -15.90 -16.70
CA ASP A 94 -8.84 -16.12 -18.14
C ASP A 94 -8.48 -14.88 -18.99
N ASN A 95 -8.63 -13.67 -18.43
CA ASN A 95 -8.30 -12.41 -19.08
C ASN A 95 -6.85 -11.95 -18.84
N ASN A 96 -6.10 -12.61 -17.95
CA ASN A 96 -4.79 -12.18 -17.47
C ASN A 96 -3.77 -13.32 -17.51
N LEU A 97 -3.74 -14.05 -18.63
CA LEU A 97 -2.88 -15.25 -18.82
C LEU A 97 -1.37 -14.94 -18.82
N ASP A 98 -0.99 -13.66 -18.90
CA ASP A 98 0.41 -13.23 -18.78
C ASP A 98 0.90 -13.22 -17.32
N ILE A 99 -0.01 -13.32 -16.35
CA ILE A 99 0.30 -13.38 -14.92
C ILE A 99 0.44 -14.83 -14.49
N ASN A 100 1.67 -15.28 -14.27
CA ASN A 100 1.98 -16.63 -13.81
C ASN A 100 1.98 -16.78 -12.28
N ASP A 101 2.31 -15.70 -11.57
CA ASP A 101 2.27 -15.63 -10.12
C ASP A 101 1.27 -14.55 -9.70
N HIS A 102 0.11 -15.01 -9.22
CA HIS A 102 -1.01 -14.17 -8.85
C HIS A 102 -0.80 -13.42 -7.53
N CYS A 103 0.25 -13.75 -6.77
CA CYS A 103 0.57 -13.10 -5.50
C CYS A 103 1.40 -11.82 -5.68
N ILE A 104 2.08 -11.61 -6.82
CA ILE A 104 3.01 -10.49 -7.02
C ILE A 104 2.35 -9.14 -6.72
N GLY A 105 1.22 -8.84 -7.39
CA GLY A 105 0.52 -7.57 -7.22
C GLY A 105 -0.01 -7.38 -5.80
N ALA A 106 -0.66 -8.41 -5.24
CA ALA A 106 -1.15 -8.40 -3.88
C ALA A 106 -0.04 -8.14 -2.84
N ASN A 107 1.06 -8.89 -2.92
CA ASN A 107 2.22 -8.72 -2.05
C ASN A 107 2.84 -7.33 -2.17
N CYS A 108 2.97 -6.82 -3.39
CA CYS A 108 3.46 -5.47 -3.65
C CYS A 108 2.63 -4.42 -2.90
N PHE A 109 1.30 -4.48 -3.05
CA PHE A 109 0.42 -3.49 -2.43
C PHE A 109 0.41 -3.62 -0.91
N LEU A 110 0.37 -4.85 -0.36
CA LEU A 110 0.43 -5.06 1.09
C LEU A 110 1.72 -4.50 1.71
N LYS A 111 2.87 -4.67 1.06
CA LYS A 111 4.15 -4.09 1.49
C LYS A 111 4.07 -2.56 1.56
N ILE A 112 3.61 -1.93 0.48
CA ILE A 112 3.49 -0.46 0.38
C ILE A 112 2.49 0.07 1.40
N LEU A 113 1.34 -0.59 1.53
CA LEU A 113 0.29 -0.21 2.45
C LEU A 113 0.78 -0.28 3.90
N HIS A 114 1.38 -1.40 4.29
CA HIS A 114 1.90 -1.56 5.65
C HIS A 114 2.96 -0.52 5.98
N TYR A 115 3.92 -0.30 5.08
CA TYR A 115 4.95 0.73 5.25
C TYR A 115 4.31 2.13 5.38
N THR A 116 3.31 2.43 4.56
CA THR A 116 2.56 3.70 4.65
C THR A 116 1.82 3.82 5.98
N LEU A 117 1.17 2.77 6.48
CA LEU A 117 0.48 2.79 7.78
C LEU A 117 1.46 2.93 8.95
N ASN A 118 2.59 2.24 8.94
CA ASN A 118 3.59 2.35 10.01
C ASN A 118 4.25 3.72 10.06
N SER A 119 4.37 4.41 8.91
CA SER A 119 4.86 5.79 8.89
C SER A 119 4.00 6.72 9.76
N PHE A 120 2.72 6.38 10.01
CA PHE A 120 1.83 7.17 10.87
C PHE A 120 2.11 6.99 12.37
N THR A 121 2.66 5.83 12.77
CA THR A 121 2.73 5.39 14.18
C THR A 121 4.14 5.46 14.79
N HIS A 122 5.14 5.97 14.06
CA HIS A 122 6.54 6.13 14.52
C HIS A 122 7.26 4.83 14.94
N LYS A 123 6.76 3.65 14.54
CA LYS A 123 7.37 2.35 14.81
C LYS A 123 8.25 1.87 13.65
N GLU A 124 9.21 2.70 13.23
CA GLU A 124 10.19 2.29 12.22
C GLU A 124 11.44 1.72 12.91
N ASP A 125 11.64 0.40 12.84
CA ASP A 125 12.96 -0.20 13.06
C ASP A 125 13.58 -0.55 11.69
N PRO A 126 14.64 0.16 11.25
CA PRO A 126 15.27 -0.07 9.96
C PRO A 126 16.12 -1.36 9.87
N ASN A 127 16.27 -2.14 10.95
CA ASN A 127 17.12 -3.35 10.99
C ASN A 127 16.35 -4.67 11.07
N GLU A 128 15.02 -4.68 11.17
CA GLU A 128 14.25 -5.93 11.19
C GLU A 128 13.98 -6.47 9.78
N ASN A 129 13.89 -7.79 9.64
CA ASN A 129 13.49 -8.48 8.41
C ASN A 129 11.99 -8.23 8.15
N TYR A 130 11.67 -6.98 7.80
CA TYR A 130 10.36 -6.34 7.88
C TYR A 130 9.31 -7.04 7.02
N ILE A 131 9.71 -7.61 5.88
CA ILE A 131 8.81 -8.17 4.86
C ILE A 131 7.97 -9.33 5.40
N ASP A 132 8.57 -10.25 6.16
CA ASP A 132 7.82 -11.38 6.71
C ASP A 132 6.89 -10.91 7.83
N ILE A 133 7.32 -9.95 8.66
CA ILE A 133 6.52 -9.35 9.74
C ILE A 133 5.35 -8.53 9.17
N VAL A 134 5.53 -7.87 8.01
CA VAL A 134 4.50 -7.10 7.30
C VAL A 134 3.33 -7.98 6.84
N LEU A 135 3.62 -9.03 6.08
CA LEU A 135 2.59 -9.93 5.52
C LEU A 135 1.86 -10.68 6.65
N GLN A 136 2.55 -10.90 7.75
CA GLN A 136 2.03 -11.52 8.95
C GLN A 136 0.97 -10.71 9.70
N GLN A 137 0.79 -9.41 9.43
CA GLN A 137 -0.24 -8.59 10.09
C GLN A 137 -1.60 -8.61 9.40
N PHE A 138 -1.64 -9.01 8.13
CA PHE A 138 -2.87 -9.10 7.35
C PHE A 138 -3.42 -10.52 7.40
N LEU A 139 -4.65 -10.66 7.88
CA LEU A 139 -5.45 -11.86 7.64
C LEU A 139 -5.93 -11.80 6.19
N VAL A 140 -5.39 -12.69 5.37
CA VAL A 140 -5.80 -12.84 3.97
C VAL A 140 -6.82 -13.95 3.87
N LEU A 141 -8.06 -13.59 3.53
CA LEU A 141 -9.09 -14.56 3.23
C LEU A 141 -9.27 -14.69 1.72
N GLU A 142 -9.30 -15.91 1.22
CA GLU A 142 -9.39 -16.25 -0.19
C GLU A 142 -10.68 -16.99 -0.49
N ALA A 143 -11.27 -16.66 -1.63
CA ALA A 143 -12.36 -17.41 -2.27
C ALA A 143 -12.12 -17.56 -3.78
N SER A 144 -10.85 -17.67 -4.17
CA SER A 144 -10.44 -17.87 -5.56
C SER A 144 -11.02 -19.15 -6.14
N THR A 145 -11.12 -19.15 -7.47
CA THR A 145 -11.56 -20.29 -8.30
C THR A 145 -10.56 -20.47 -9.42
N SER A 146 -10.71 -21.53 -10.22
CA SER A 146 -9.89 -21.73 -11.42
C SER A 146 -9.98 -20.60 -12.45
N ARG A 147 -10.99 -19.71 -12.37
CA ARG A 147 -11.21 -18.60 -13.32
C ARG A 147 -11.06 -17.22 -12.71
N LYS A 148 -10.97 -17.10 -11.38
CA LYS A 148 -11.02 -15.80 -10.69
C LYS A 148 -10.19 -15.83 -9.42
N ILE A 149 -9.30 -14.85 -9.28
CA ILE A 149 -8.63 -14.51 -8.02
C ILE A 149 -9.59 -13.67 -7.18
N SER A 150 -9.69 -13.96 -5.88
CA SER A 150 -10.52 -13.20 -4.94
C SER A 150 -9.93 -13.29 -3.53
N TYR A 151 -9.35 -12.19 -3.06
CA TYR A 151 -8.75 -12.03 -1.74
C TYR A 151 -9.42 -10.89 -0.99
N HIS A 152 -9.77 -11.11 0.27
CA HIS A 152 -10.04 -10.07 1.25
C HIS A 152 -8.81 -9.94 2.15
N PHE A 153 -8.13 -8.81 2.08
CA PHE A 153 -7.03 -8.48 2.99
C PHE A 153 -7.61 -7.69 4.17
N ILE A 154 -7.37 -8.13 5.40
CA ILE A 154 -7.88 -7.47 6.61
C ILE A 154 -6.71 -7.30 7.58
N HIS A 155 -6.43 -6.08 8.01
CA HIS A 155 -5.39 -5.82 8.99
C HIS A 155 -5.82 -6.34 10.37
N ALA A 156 -5.42 -7.57 10.72
CA ALA A 156 -5.96 -8.30 11.85
C ALA A 156 -5.60 -7.68 13.20
N ASN A 157 -4.41 -7.06 13.28
CA ASN A 157 -3.89 -6.38 14.47
C ASN A 157 -3.60 -4.90 14.13
N PRO A 158 -4.64 -4.05 13.94
CA PRO A 158 -4.47 -2.69 13.44
C PRO A 158 -3.56 -1.86 14.35
N THR A 159 -2.53 -1.24 13.76
CA THR A 159 -1.76 -0.16 14.40
C THR A 159 -2.44 1.21 14.19
N VAL A 160 -3.25 1.30 13.14
CA VAL A 160 -4.02 2.47 12.73
C VAL A 160 -5.43 2.03 12.34
N LEU A 161 -6.42 2.84 12.71
CA LEU A 161 -7.82 2.72 12.32
C LEU A 161 -8.20 3.86 11.38
N PHE A 162 -9.31 3.72 10.67
CA PHE A 162 -9.93 4.80 9.91
C PHE A 162 -11.28 5.16 10.53
N GLU A 163 -11.62 6.46 10.50
CA GLU A 163 -12.87 6.96 11.06
C GLU A 163 -14.10 6.27 10.47
N ASN A 164 -14.02 5.89 9.20
CA ASN A 164 -15.00 5.08 8.50
C ASN A 164 -14.42 4.48 7.21
N ASN A 165 -15.17 3.57 6.59
CA ASN A 165 -14.75 2.92 5.35
C ASN A 165 -14.62 3.87 4.16
N MET A 166 -15.34 4.99 4.13
CA MET A 166 -15.22 5.97 3.04
C MET A 166 -13.87 6.69 3.12
N THR A 167 -13.44 7.09 4.32
CA THR A 167 -12.10 7.66 4.56
C THR A 167 -11.01 6.67 4.15
N LEU A 168 -11.16 5.39 4.51
CA LEU A 168 -10.26 4.32 4.04
C LEU A 168 -10.26 4.22 2.50
N GLY A 169 -11.42 4.30 1.85
CA GLY A 169 -11.50 4.25 0.38
C GLY A 169 -10.80 5.41 -0.30
N VAL A 170 -10.93 6.63 0.24
CA VAL A 170 -10.18 7.80 -0.24
C VAL A 170 -8.68 7.57 -0.09
N PHE A 171 -8.25 7.04 1.06
CA PHE A 171 -6.85 6.71 1.32
C PHE A 171 -6.28 5.69 0.34
N ILE A 172 -6.96 4.55 0.13
CA ILE A 172 -6.54 3.50 -0.81
C ILE A 172 -6.51 4.03 -2.24
N LYS A 173 -7.49 4.84 -2.64
CA LYS A 173 -7.54 5.47 -3.98
C LYS A 173 -6.34 6.40 -4.21
N ILE A 174 -5.97 7.22 -3.22
CA ILE A 174 -4.82 8.12 -3.34
C ILE A 174 -3.52 7.33 -3.36
N LEU A 175 -3.38 6.32 -2.51
CA LEU A 175 -2.20 5.46 -2.50
C LEU A 175 -1.99 4.82 -3.88
N LEU A 176 -3.05 4.24 -4.44
CA LEU A 176 -3.02 3.70 -5.80
C LEU A 176 -2.65 4.78 -6.83
N HIS A 177 -3.25 5.97 -6.74
CA HIS A 177 -2.97 7.09 -7.65
C HIS A 177 -1.50 7.52 -7.63
N VAL A 178 -0.90 7.62 -6.43
CA VAL A 178 0.52 7.94 -6.24
C VAL A 178 1.40 6.87 -6.87
N LEU A 179 1.06 5.60 -6.69
CA LEU A 179 1.79 4.49 -7.31
C LEU A 179 1.74 4.55 -8.85
N LEU A 180 0.57 4.76 -9.43
CA LEU A 180 0.43 4.86 -10.89
C LEU A 180 1.16 6.09 -11.45
N THR A 181 1.11 7.21 -10.74
CA THR A 181 1.87 8.42 -11.11
C THR A 181 3.36 8.15 -11.11
N SER A 182 3.86 7.37 -10.15
CA SER A 182 5.28 7.01 -10.07
C SER A 182 5.74 6.12 -11.24
N ILE A 183 4.85 5.25 -11.77
CA ILE A 183 5.11 4.50 -13.00
C ILE A 183 5.24 5.46 -14.18
N ILE A 184 4.32 6.40 -14.32
CA ILE A 184 4.32 7.32 -15.47
C ILE A 184 5.54 8.25 -15.46
N GLN A 185 5.96 8.70 -14.27
CA GLN A 185 7.13 9.54 -14.10
C GLN A 185 8.45 8.79 -14.26
N HIS A 186 8.43 7.46 -14.13
CA HIS A 186 9.61 6.63 -14.31
C HIS A 186 10.09 6.69 -15.77
N LYS A 187 11.42 6.81 -15.94
CA LYS A 187 12.06 6.79 -17.24
C LYS A 187 13.15 5.72 -17.27
N CYS A 188 13.08 4.82 -18.23
CA CYS A 188 14.14 3.87 -18.53
C CYS A 188 14.22 3.57 -20.04
N SER A 189 15.11 2.67 -20.42
CA SER A 189 15.24 2.17 -21.80
C SER A 189 13.97 1.49 -22.34
N HIS A 190 13.05 1.02 -21.47
CA HIS A 190 11.86 0.26 -21.86
C HIS A 190 10.57 1.07 -21.77
N PHE A 191 10.59 2.17 -21.02
CA PHE A 191 9.41 2.98 -20.77
C PHE A 191 9.83 4.44 -20.61
N ASN A 192 9.32 5.29 -21.49
CA ASN A 192 9.50 6.72 -21.44
C ASN A 192 8.32 7.36 -22.17
N ILE A 193 7.38 7.91 -21.41
CA ILE A 193 6.26 8.63 -21.96
C ILE A 193 6.38 10.13 -21.62
N PRO A 194 6.09 11.03 -22.57
CA PRO A 194 6.06 12.46 -22.29
C PRO A 194 4.86 12.77 -21.40
N PHE A 195 5.09 12.82 -20.09
CA PHE A 195 4.06 13.17 -19.12
C PHE A 195 4.00 14.69 -18.91
N LYS A 196 2.84 15.29 -19.22
CA LYS A 196 2.55 16.67 -18.86
C LYS A 196 1.89 16.71 -17.49
N LEU A 197 2.33 17.65 -16.65
CA LEU A 197 1.73 17.95 -15.37
C LEU A 197 0.30 18.48 -15.57
N GLN A 198 -0.67 17.58 -15.62
CA GLN A 198 -2.10 17.86 -15.62
C GLN A 198 -2.75 17.07 -14.49
N LYS A 199 -3.94 17.50 -14.04
CA LYS A 199 -4.73 16.73 -13.08
C LYS A 199 -5.34 15.54 -13.82
N TYR A 200 -4.87 14.34 -13.50
CA TYR A 200 -5.42 13.10 -14.02
C TYR A 200 -6.26 12.44 -12.93
N SER A 201 -7.33 11.76 -13.30
CA SER A 201 -7.99 10.79 -12.43
C SER A 201 -7.18 9.48 -12.42
N THR A 202 -7.45 8.60 -11.45
CA THR A 202 -6.86 7.25 -11.45
C THR A 202 -7.20 6.48 -12.74
N PHE A 203 -8.41 6.69 -13.30
CA PHE A 203 -8.81 6.08 -14.57
C PHE A 203 -7.95 6.58 -15.74
N ASP A 204 -7.65 7.88 -15.78
CA ASP A 204 -6.79 8.45 -16.83
C ASP A 204 -5.37 7.88 -16.77
N LEU A 205 -4.81 7.73 -15.56
CA LEU A 205 -3.49 7.11 -15.39
C LEU A 205 -3.48 5.65 -15.87
N ILE A 206 -4.51 4.87 -15.55
CA ILE A 206 -4.64 3.48 -16.04
C ILE A 206 -4.74 3.45 -17.56
N THR A 207 -5.51 4.36 -18.15
CA THR A 207 -5.67 4.48 -19.61
C THR A 207 -4.33 4.80 -20.29
N ILE A 208 -3.56 5.74 -19.73
CA ILE A 208 -2.21 6.09 -20.21
C ILE A 208 -1.25 4.89 -20.12
N LEU A 209 -1.34 4.12 -19.03
CA LEU A 209 -0.47 2.96 -18.81
C LEU A 209 -0.87 1.74 -19.63
N SER A 210 -2.12 1.63 -20.05
CA SER A 210 -2.70 0.44 -20.69
C SER A 210 -1.85 -0.14 -21.82
N PRO A 211 -1.33 0.64 -22.79
CA PRO A 211 -0.51 0.10 -23.88
C PRO A 211 0.86 -0.44 -23.44
N HIS A 212 1.28 -0.15 -22.20
CA HIS A 212 2.64 -0.40 -21.72
C HIS A 212 2.70 -1.45 -20.60
N ILE A 213 1.58 -1.93 -20.08
CA ILE A 213 1.54 -2.81 -18.89
C ILE A 213 2.37 -4.09 -19.09
N ILE A 214 2.24 -4.76 -20.24
CA ILE A 214 3.02 -5.98 -20.53
C ILE A 214 4.53 -5.69 -20.54
N THR A 215 4.93 -4.57 -21.16
CA THR A 215 6.33 -4.13 -21.18
C THR A 215 6.85 -3.81 -19.79
N LEU A 216 6.06 -3.10 -18.99
CA LEU A 216 6.40 -2.74 -17.61
C LEU A 216 6.60 -3.99 -16.73
N ARG A 217 5.68 -4.95 -16.80
CA ARG A 217 5.76 -6.23 -16.08
C ARG A 217 7.03 -7.01 -16.43
N LYS A 218 7.38 -7.09 -17.72
CA LYS A 218 8.53 -7.89 -18.18
C LYS A 218 9.88 -7.21 -17.98
N HIS A 219 9.95 -5.89 -18.14
CA HIS A 219 11.25 -5.21 -18.31
C HIS A 219 11.58 -4.20 -17.20
N CYS A 220 10.61 -3.72 -16.42
CA CYS A 220 10.85 -2.74 -15.36
C CYS A 220 11.05 -3.39 -13.97
N THR A 221 11.69 -4.56 -13.92
CA THR A 221 11.98 -5.32 -12.69
C THR A 221 13.09 -4.71 -11.83
N LYS A 222 13.97 -3.90 -12.44
CA LYS A 222 15.07 -3.18 -11.76
C LYS A 222 14.81 -1.68 -11.63
N CYS A 223 13.60 -1.26 -11.93
CA CYS A 223 13.15 0.12 -11.83
C CYS A 223 12.36 0.22 -10.53
N TYR A 224 12.73 1.15 -9.64
CA TYR A 224 12.12 1.27 -8.32
C TYR A 224 11.46 2.63 -8.15
N THR A 225 10.43 2.67 -7.31
CA THR A 225 9.77 3.92 -6.90
C THR A 225 10.46 4.50 -5.67
N PHE A 226 9.89 5.57 -5.09
CA PHE A 226 10.32 6.06 -3.79
C PHE A 226 10.06 5.04 -2.66
N TYR A 227 9.18 4.06 -2.86
CA TYR A 227 9.13 2.84 -2.07
C TYR A 227 10.24 1.90 -2.56
N SER A 228 11.43 2.06 -1.96
CA SER A 228 12.69 1.42 -2.38
C SER A 228 12.67 -0.12 -2.43
N TYR A 229 11.67 -0.76 -1.84
CA TYR A 229 11.51 -2.22 -1.78
C TYR A 229 10.51 -2.79 -2.79
N THR A 230 9.96 -1.96 -3.68
CA THR A 230 9.01 -2.38 -4.72
C THR A 230 9.38 -1.85 -6.09
N SER A 231 9.46 -2.76 -7.05
CA SER A 231 9.75 -2.44 -8.44
C SER A 231 8.51 -1.92 -9.19
N ILE A 232 8.74 -1.17 -10.26
CA ILE A 232 7.71 -0.71 -11.20
C ILE A 232 6.99 -1.90 -11.83
N SER A 233 7.70 -3.00 -12.11
CA SER A 233 7.10 -4.26 -12.56
C SER A 233 6.07 -4.79 -11.57
N GLU A 234 6.42 -4.89 -10.27
CA GLU A 234 5.51 -5.36 -9.23
C GLU A 234 4.24 -4.49 -9.11
N ILE A 235 4.37 -3.17 -9.22
CA ILE A 235 3.23 -2.25 -9.19
C ILE A 235 2.35 -2.44 -10.43
N ALA A 236 2.93 -2.72 -11.60
CA ALA A 236 2.18 -2.99 -12.83
C ALA A 236 1.32 -4.27 -12.76
N TYR A 237 1.59 -5.19 -11.82
CA TYR A 237 0.71 -6.33 -11.54
C TYR A 237 -0.58 -5.95 -10.79
N LEU A 238 -0.73 -4.70 -10.32
CA LEU A 238 -2.00 -4.18 -9.82
C LEU A 238 -3.00 -3.86 -10.93
N LEU A 239 -2.54 -3.71 -12.17
CA LEU A 239 -3.39 -3.34 -13.30
C LEU A 239 -3.75 -4.57 -14.13
N VAL A 240 -5.00 -5.02 -14.10
CA VAL A 240 -5.49 -6.29 -14.66
C VAL A 240 -6.57 -6.05 -15.70
N MET A 241 -6.69 -6.93 -16.68
CA MET A 241 -7.77 -6.87 -17.68
C MET A 241 -9.08 -7.41 -17.10
N ASN A 242 -10.16 -6.66 -17.32
CA ASN A 242 -11.52 -7.10 -17.04
C ASN A 242 -12.10 -7.92 -18.21
N LYS A 243 -13.36 -8.34 -18.09
CA LYS A 243 -14.07 -9.12 -19.13
C LYS A 243 -14.26 -8.35 -20.45
N GLN A 244 -14.22 -7.03 -20.40
CA GLN A 244 -14.29 -6.14 -21.56
C GLN A 244 -12.90 -5.86 -22.17
N ASN A 245 -11.85 -6.57 -21.75
CA ASN A 245 -10.46 -6.37 -22.18
C ASN A 245 -9.93 -4.94 -21.92
N GLN A 246 -10.43 -4.30 -20.86
CA GLN A 246 -9.93 -3.01 -20.38
C GLN A 246 -9.09 -3.24 -19.13
N TYR A 247 -7.95 -2.55 -19.04
CA TYR A 247 -7.17 -2.55 -17.81
C TYR A 247 -7.89 -1.77 -16.72
N ILE A 248 -7.95 -2.36 -15.53
CA ILE A 248 -8.52 -1.82 -14.31
C ILE A 248 -7.58 -2.13 -13.14
N SER A 249 -7.84 -1.55 -11.97
CA SER A 249 -7.19 -1.96 -10.73
C SER A 249 -7.71 -3.33 -10.27
N ALA A 250 -6.82 -4.21 -9.81
CA ALA A 250 -7.19 -5.44 -9.12
C ALA A 250 -7.77 -5.18 -7.72
N ILE A 251 -7.51 -4.01 -7.14
CA ILE A 251 -8.15 -3.54 -5.90
C ILE A 251 -9.52 -2.96 -6.24
N ASP A 252 -10.59 -3.54 -5.69
CA ASP A 252 -11.95 -3.04 -5.87
C ASP A 252 -12.22 -1.85 -4.93
N LEU A 253 -12.32 -0.66 -5.52
CA LEU A 253 -12.62 0.57 -4.78
C LEU A 253 -14.12 0.75 -4.47
N ASN A 254 -15.00 -0.09 -5.03
CA ASN A 254 -16.44 0.04 -4.83
C ASN A 254 -16.91 -0.46 -3.45
N VAL A 255 -16.06 -1.22 -2.74
CA VAL A 255 -16.35 -1.71 -1.39
C VAL A 255 -16.35 -0.59 -0.34
N TYR A 256 -15.86 0.61 -0.68
CA TYR A 256 -15.81 1.76 0.23
C TYR A 256 -17.07 2.64 0.10
N SER A 257 -18.25 2.02 0.27
CA SER A 257 -19.55 2.68 0.12
C SER A 257 -20.36 2.67 1.42
N LYS A 258 -21.40 3.51 1.52
CA LYS A 258 -22.28 3.56 2.71
C LYS A 258 -23.00 2.23 2.90
N ASN A 259 -22.98 1.71 4.12
CA ASN A 259 -23.64 0.45 4.47
C ASN A 259 -23.13 -0.72 3.61
N GLN A 260 -21.82 -0.72 3.34
CA GLN A 260 -21.17 -1.79 2.58
C GLN A 260 -21.42 -3.11 3.28
N GLN A 261 -21.72 -4.13 2.50
CA GLN A 261 -21.84 -5.49 2.99
C GLN A 261 -20.60 -6.28 2.62
N PHE A 262 -19.93 -6.84 3.61
CA PHE A 262 -18.66 -7.54 3.43
C PHE A 262 -18.81 -8.97 3.94
N ARG A 263 -18.50 -9.96 3.09
CA ARG A 263 -18.72 -11.37 3.42
C ARG A 263 -17.81 -11.80 4.57
N LEU A 264 -18.38 -12.47 5.56
CA LEU A 264 -17.63 -12.93 6.73
C LEU A 264 -16.74 -14.14 6.42
N TYR A 265 -15.74 -14.36 7.28
CA TYR A 265 -14.92 -15.56 7.28
C TYR A 265 -15.76 -16.84 7.27
N ASP A 266 -15.33 -17.82 6.47
CA ASP A 266 -15.93 -19.13 6.21
C ASP A 266 -17.41 -19.09 5.78
N CYS A 267 -17.89 -17.94 5.30
CA CYS A 267 -19.18 -17.84 4.63
C CYS A 267 -19.05 -18.07 3.11
N VAL A 268 -20.13 -18.56 2.52
CA VAL A 268 -20.34 -18.70 1.08
C VAL A 268 -21.30 -17.64 0.57
N LYS A 269 -21.23 -17.33 -0.73
CA LYS A 269 -22.36 -16.66 -1.40
C LYS A 269 -23.51 -17.67 -1.53
N ARG A 270 -24.77 -17.22 -1.42
CA ARG A 270 -25.91 -18.14 -1.52
C ARG A 270 -25.86 -18.91 -2.85
N GLY A 271 -26.06 -20.23 -2.78
CA GLY A 271 -25.98 -21.11 -3.95
C GLY A 271 -24.57 -21.35 -4.49
N GLN A 272 -23.52 -20.92 -3.78
CA GLN A 272 -22.13 -21.23 -4.10
C GLN A 272 -21.49 -22.07 -3.00
N ASN A 273 -20.41 -22.76 -3.33
CA ASN A 273 -19.65 -23.60 -2.40
C ASN A 273 -18.23 -23.05 -2.13
N ASN A 274 -17.95 -21.81 -2.55
CA ASN A 274 -16.65 -21.18 -2.38
C ASN A 274 -16.60 -20.38 -1.08
N PHE A 275 -16.13 -21.06 -0.02
CA PHE A 275 -15.93 -20.50 1.31
C PHE A 275 -14.83 -19.45 1.29
N LEU A 276 -15.04 -18.37 2.04
CA LEU A 276 -14.01 -17.35 2.26
C LEU A 276 -13.06 -17.79 3.40
N ARG A 277 -11.93 -18.42 3.09
CA ARG A 277 -11.04 -19.04 4.09
C ARG A 277 -9.67 -18.41 4.10
N GLN A 278 -8.89 -18.65 5.14
CA GLN A 278 -7.51 -18.18 5.16
C GLN A 278 -6.73 -18.70 3.93
N SER A 279 -6.05 -17.80 3.24
CA SER A 279 -5.25 -18.15 2.06
C SER A 279 -4.01 -18.96 2.47
N PRO A 280 -3.68 -20.05 1.76
CA PRO A 280 -2.44 -20.80 2.02
C PRO A 280 -1.18 -20.06 1.51
N TYR A 281 -1.34 -19.08 0.63
CA TYR A 281 -0.23 -18.36 -0.01
C TYR A 281 0.30 -17.19 0.83
N PHE A 282 -0.49 -16.69 1.77
CA PHE A 282 -0.13 -15.57 2.63
C PHE A 282 -0.09 -16.06 4.08
N GLN A 283 1.12 -16.37 4.56
CA GLN A 283 1.30 -16.87 5.92
C GLN A 283 1.04 -15.76 6.94
N PHE A 284 -0.14 -15.76 7.54
CA PHE A 284 -0.45 -14.98 8.74
C PHE A 284 0.36 -15.56 9.92
N LYS A 285 1.08 -14.72 10.70
CA LYS A 285 1.84 -15.23 11.86
C LYS A 285 0.86 -15.87 12.79
N GLN A 286 1.08 -17.15 13.08
CA GLN A 286 0.29 -17.89 14.03
C GLN A 286 0.35 -17.13 15.36
N SER A 287 -0.75 -16.50 15.78
CA SER A 287 -0.87 -16.18 17.20
C SER A 287 -0.87 -17.52 17.95
N ILE A 288 -0.42 -17.51 19.21
CA ILE A 288 -0.45 -18.69 20.09
C ILE A 288 -1.83 -19.35 20.10
N ASP A 289 -2.89 -18.57 19.82
CA ASP A 289 -4.22 -19.04 19.51
C ASP A 289 -4.60 -18.74 18.04
N ASN A 290 -4.62 -19.77 17.20
CA ASN A 290 -5.15 -19.76 15.83
C ASN A 290 -6.52 -20.45 15.75
N SER A 291 -7.27 -20.43 16.85
CA SER A 291 -8.63 -20.98 16.85
C SER A 291 -9.47 -20.34 15.76
N TYR A 292 -10.41 -21.15 15.28
CA TYR A 292 -11.41 -20.73 14.32
C TYR A 292 -12.13 -19.43 14.78
N ASP A 293 -12.41 -19.33 16.08
CA ASP A 293 -13.04 -18.17 16.71
C ASP A 293 -12.16 -16.93 16.66
N THR A 294 -10.86 -17.09 16.90
CA THR A 294 -9.88 -16.00 16.80
C THR A 294 -9.76 -15.47 15.37
N LEU A 295 -9.81 -16.34 14.35
CA LEU A 295 -9.85 -15.92 12.95
C LEU A 295 -11.14 -15.17 12.62
N LEU A 296 -12.29 -15.66 13.08
CA LEU A 296 -13.58 -14.98 12.92
C LEU A 296 -13.54 -13.57 13.53
N LYS A 297 -13.08 -13.44 14.79
CA LYS A 297 -12.91 -12.15 15.48
C LYS A 297 -11.99 -11.20 14.71
N LYS A 298 -10.85 -11.71 14.24
CA LYS A 298 -9.87 -10.91 13.47
C LYS A 298 -10.44 -10.45 12.13
N SER A 299 -11.33 -11.23 11.51
CA SER A 299 -11.96 -10.90 10.22
C SER A 299 -13.05 -9.83 10.27
N ILE A 300 -13.57 -9.47 11.45
CA ILE A 300 -14.54 -8.37 11.57
C ILE A 300 -13.85 -7.05 11.24
N ILE A 301 -14.42 -6.26 10.35
CA ILE A 301 -13.86 -4.98 9.87
C ILE A 301 -14.12 -3.86 10.87
N THR A 302 -15.34 -3.78 11.38
CA THR A 302 -15.76 -2.78 12.37
C THR A 302 -14.95 -2.97 13.64
N TYR A 303 -14.42 -1.86 14.17
CA TYR A 303 -13.64 -1.84 15.39
C TYR A 303 -14.44 -1.17 16.52
N ASN A 304 -14.84 -1.98 17.51
CA ASN A 304 -15.71 -1.54 18.62
C ASN A 304 -15.00 -1.51 19.99
N VAL A 305 -13.68 -1.73 20.05
CA VAL A 305 -13.00 -1.97 21.35
C VAL A 305 -12.61 -0.64 22.03
N GLU A 306 -13.06 -0.48 23.28
CA GLU A 306 -12.92 0.71 24.13
C GLU A 306 -11.53 0.92 24.78
N HIS A 307 -10.53 0.08 24.50
CA HIS A 307 -9.30 -0.01 25.34
C HIS A 307 -7.99 -0.02 24.57
N SER A 308 -7.94 0.66 23.43
CA SER A 308 -6.72 0.69 22.64
C SER A 308 -6.47 2.10 22.17
N ASN A 309 -5.49 2.78 22.76
CA ASN A 309 -4.97 4.08 22.31
C ASN A 309 -4.37 3.97 20.90
N LEU A 310 -5.24 3.80 19.92
CA LEU A 310 -4.92 3.62 18.51
C LEU A 310 -5.13 4.93 17.77
N GLN A 311 -4.28 5.15 16.78
CA GLN A 311 -4.39 6.29 15.91
C GLN A 311 -5.53 6.07 14.92
N VAL A 312 -6.44 7.03 14.84
CA VAL A 312 -7.58 7.06 13.92
C VAL A 312 -7.31 8.11 12.85
N VAL A 313 -7.24 7.67 11.59
CA VAL A 313 -7.16 8.56 10.43
C VAL A 313 -8.57 9.06 10.08
N TYR A 314 -8.74 10.36 9.99
CA TYR A 314 -9.96 10.99 9.52
C TYR A 314 -9.66 12.01 8.43
N LEU A 315 -10.70 12.41 7.69
CA LEU A 315 -10.59 13.43 6.65
C LEU A 315 -11.26 14.72 7.13
N GLU A 316 -10.51 15.82 7.13
CA GLU A 316 -11.03 17.15 7.43
C GLU A 316 -10.43 18.16 6.46
N ASN A 317 -11.27 19.00 5.84
CA ASN A 317 -10.83 20.01 4.89
C ASN A 317 -9.91 19.46 3.77
N ASN A 318 -10.28 18.30 3.21
CA ASN A 318 -9.52 17.56 2.20
C ASN A 318 -8.08 17.21 2.63
N GLN A 319 -7.87 16.95 3.92
CA GLN A 319 -6.60 16.49 4.45
C GLN A 319 -6.85 15.34 5.39
N PHE A 320 -6.06 14.29 5.26
CA PHE A 320 -5.94 13.32 6.32
C PHE A 320 -5.39 14.01 7.56
N LYS A 321 -5.99 13.67 8.69
CA LYS A 321 -5.57 14.05 10.03
C LYS A 321 -5.68 12.83 10.94
N PHE A 322 -5.13 12.97 12.15
CA PHE A 322 -5.14 11.91 13.14
C PHE A 322 -5.70 12.38 14.47
N LYS A 323 -6.43 11.49 15.12
CA LYS A 323 -6.83 11.57 16.52
C LYS A 323 -6.52 10.23 17.16
N TYR A 324 -6.48 10.16 18.48
CA TYR A 324 -6.47 8.87 19.17
C TYR A 324 -7.87 8.53 19.62
N THR A 325 -8.15 7.24 19.82
CA THR A 325 -9.44 6.78 20.38
C THR A 325 -9.68 7.33 21.79
N ASP A 326 -8.62 7.52 22.60
CA ASP A 326 -8.72 7.79 24.04
C ASP A 326 -8.45 9.26 24.40
N THR A 327 -7.95 10.10 23.48
CA THR A 327 -7.68 11.53 23.72
C THR A 327 -8.35 12.44 22.68
N GLN A 328 -9.11 13.43 23.16
CA GLN A 328 -9.76 14.45 22.32
C GLN A 328 -8.79 15.49 21.74
N THR A 329 -7.48 15.38 21.97
CA THR A 329 -6.48 16.36 21.53
C THR A 329 -5.30 15.67 20.84
N GLY A 330 -5.04 16.10 19.60
CA GLY A 330 -4.03 15.50 18.72
C GLY A 330 -2.60 15.69 19.23
N SER A 331 -1.83 14.61 19.27
CA SER A 331 -0.38 14.70 19.39
C SER A 331 0.23 15.08 18.04
N LEU A 332 1.18 16.02 18.05
CA LEU A 332 1.99 16.35 16.88
C LEU A 332 2.78 15.13 16.40
N LEU A 333 2.72 14.85 15.09
CA LEU A 333 3.56 13.86 14.41
C LEU A 333 5.03 14.25 14.56
N SER A 334 5.91 13.31 14.92
CA SER A 334 7.35 13.56 14.94
C SER A 334 7.88 13.94 13.54
N GLN A 335 8.93 14.76 13.52
CA GLN A 335 9.47 15.44 12.32
C GLN A 335 10.01 14.49 11.25
N HIS A 336 10.23 13.21 11.56
CA HIS A 336 10.93 12.27 10.67
C HIS A 336 9.99 11.53 9.69
N ASN A 337 8.70 11.32 10.03
CA ASN A 337 7.78 10.51 9.22
C ASN A 337 6.66 11.31 8.54
N GLN A 338 6.82 12.64 8.43
CA GLN A 338 5.82 13.50 7.81
C GLN A 338 5.77 13.34 6.28
N ASN A 339 6.80 12.78 5.64
CA ASN A 339 6.97 12.91 4.20
C ASN A 339 5.94 12.15 3.36
N ILE A 340 5.63 10.88 3.68
CA ILE A 340 4.61 10.11 2.94
C ILE A 340 3.23 10.70 3.20
N PHE A 341 2.93 11.05 4.46
CA PHE A 341 1.68 11.69 4.82
C PHE A 341 1.50 13.06 4.15
N ILE A 342 2.56 13.86 4.08
CA ILE A 342 2.61 15.12 3.34
C ILE A 342 2.37 14.86 1.85
N ILE A 343 3.02 13.87 1.25
CA ILE A 343 2.81 13.49 -0.15
C ILE A 343 1.31 13.18 -0.36
N LEU A 344 0.72 12.28 0.43
CA LEU A 344 -0.69 11.92 0.31
C LEU A 344 -1.62 13.14 0.45
N ASN A 345 -1.35 14.02 1.42
CA ASN A 345 -2.12 15.25 1.62
C ASN A 345 -1.91 16.30 0.52
N GLN A 346 -0.72 16.40 -0.05
CA GLN A 346 -0.44 17.25 -1.21
C GLN A 346 -1.17 16.75 -2.46
N TYR A 347 -1.20 15.43 -2.66
CA TYR A 347 -1.99 14.81 -3.73
C TYR A 347 -3.49 15.08 -3.54
N LEU A 348 -4.01 14.95 -2.33
CA LEU A 348 -5.40 15.28 -1.98
C LEU A 348 -5.78 16.72 -2.33
N LYS A 349 -4.94 17.68 -1.91
CA LYS A 349 -5.14 19.12 -2.18
C LYS A 349 -5.12 19.44 -3.68
N SER A 350 -4.25 18.79 -4.42
CA SER A 350 -4.06 19.07 -5.85
C SER A 350 -5.13 18.42 -6.74
N HIS A 351 -5.76 17.31 -6.32
CA HIS A 351 -6.64 16.52 -7.17
C HIS A 351 -8.15 16.66 -6.87
N SER A 352 -8.57 17.56 -5.97
CA SER A 352 -9.99 17.89 -5.71
C SER A 352 -10.91 16.65 -5.67
N ILE A 353 -10.62 15.69 -4.79
CA ILE A 353 -11.16 14.31 -4.86
C ILE A 353 -12.69 14.20 -4.62
N PHE A 354 -13.40 15.32 -4.39
CA PHE A 354 -14.87 15.33 -4.26
C PHE A 354 -15.64 15.29 -5.59
N GLU A 355 -15.04 15.61 -6.74
CA GLU A 355 -15.77 15.59 -8.03
C GLU A 355 -16.01 14.18 -8.60
N ILE A 356 -15.41 13.12 -8.04
CA ILE A 356 -15.44 11.77 -8.62
C ILE A 356 -16.42 10.84 -7.87
N SER A 357 -17.54 11.39 -7.41
CA SER A 357 -18.72 10.58 -7.03
C SER A 357 -19.85 10.65 -8.06
N ASN A 358 -19.77 11.56 -9.03
CA ASN A 358 -20.65 11.60 -10.19
C ASN A 358 -19.83 12.03 -11.40
N GLY A 359 -19.79 11.22 -12.47
CA GLY A 359 -18.92 11.42 -13.63
C GLY A 359 -19.18 12.68 -14.46
N LYS A 360 -18.91 13.87 -13.93
CA LYS A 360 -18.83 15.13 -14.66
C LYS A 360 -17.72 16.00 -14.07
N SER A 361 -16.67 16.22 -14.85
CA SER A 361 -15.54 17.10 -14.54
C SER A 361 -15.96 18.57 -14.58
N SER A 362 -15.62 19.34 -13.54
CA SER A 362 -15.53 20.80 -13.63
C SER A 362 -14.09 21.27 -13.46
N PHE A 363 -13.58 21.85 -14.54
CA PHE A 363 -12.19 22.27 -14.70
C PHE A 363 -11.93 23.58 -13.94
N GLN A 364 -10.96 23.61 -13.02
CA GLN A 364 -10.28 24.86 -12.64
C GLN A 364 -8.76 24.66 -12.56
N LYS A 365 -8.05 25.53 -13.31
CA LYS A 365 -6.59 25.59 -13.41
C LYS A 365 -6.00 26.15 -12.13
N ASN A 366 -5.11 25.40 -11.49
CA ASN A 366 -4.04 25.95 -10.65
C ASN A 366 -2.76 25.18 -10.96
N GLN A 367 -1.69 25.93 -11.29
CA GLN A 367 -0.37 25.41 -11.65
C GLN A 367 0.34 24.84 -10.41
N PHE A 368 0.87 23.62 -10.53
CA PHE A 368 1.73 23.00 -9.50
C PHE A 368 3.18 22.93 -10.01
N ASN A 369 4.13 23.38 -9.19
CA ASN A 369 5.56 23.37 -9.51
C ASN A 369 6.24 22.20 -8.80
N PHE A 370 6.51 21.12 -9.53
CA PHE A 370 7.13 19.88 -9.01
C PHE A 370 8.62 20.03 -8.66
N SER A 371 9.26 21.15 -9.01
CA SER A 371 10.69 21.39 -8.74
C SER A 371 11.03 21.54 -7.24
N GLN A 372 10.04 21.80 -6.38
CA GLN A 372 10.24 21.89 -4.93
C GLN A 372 9.96 20.56 -4.18
N ILE A 373 9.42 19.54 -4.85
CA ILE A 373 8.99 18.27 -4.22
C ILE A 373 9.97 17.12 -4.54
N TYR A 374 10.86 17.32 -5.51
CA TYR A 374 12.03 16.45 -5.74
C TYR A 374 13.26 16.98 -5.00
N LYS A 375 13.41 16.59 -3.73
CA LYS A 375 14.73 16.21 -3.24
C LYS A 375 14.76 14.69 -3.23
N PRO A 376 15.56 14.02 -4.08
CA PRO A 376 15.78 12.60 -3.91
C PRO A 376 16.34 12.43 -2.49
N TYR A 377 15.71 11.57 -1.69
CA TYR A 377 16.27 11.20 -0.40
C TYR A 377 17.67 10.67 -0.65
N THR A 378 18.62 11.47 -0.17
CA THR A 378 19.99 11.07 0.08
C THR A 378 19.94 9.83 0.98
N CYS A 379 20.72 8.82 0.60
CA CYS A 379 20.89 7.59 1.35
C CYS A 379 21.35 7.92 2.77
N ILE A 380 20.66 7.38 3.78
CA ILE A 380 20.92 7.65 5.21
C ILE A 380 22.27 7.05 5.65
N ASN A 381 22.92 7.79 6.55
CA ASN A 381 24.14 7.57 7.34
C ASN A 381 25.45 8.11 6.76
N LEU A 382 25.61 9.42 6.81
CA LEU A 382 26.87 10.16 6.98
C LEU A 382 26.56 11.34 7.91
N SER A 383 27.51 11.81 8.73
CA SER A 383 27.31 13.13 9.35
C SER A 383 27.17 14.16 8.21
N GLN A 384 26.28 15.14 8.33
CA GLN A 384 26.05 16.16 7.29
C GLN A 384 27.37 16.82 6.81
N GLN A 385 28.38 16.88 7.68
CA GLN A 385 29.71 17.40 7.38
C GLN A 385 30.56 16.46 6.51
N GLU A 386 30.52 15.14 6.74
CA GLU A 386 31.25 14.15 5.92
C GLU A 386 30.63 14.00 4.53
N GLU A 387 29.30 14.03 4.43
CA GLU A 387 28.60 13.96 3.14
C GLU A 387 28.97 15.17 2.26
N GLN A 388 28.98 16.37 2.84
CA GLN A 388 29.41 17.58 2.14
C GLN A 388 30.89 17.52 1.73
N LYS A 389 31.78 17.07 2.62
CA LYS A 389 33.23 16.93 2.34
C LYS A 389 33.48 16.01 1.14
N TYR A 390 32.95 14.79 1.17
CA TYR A 390 33.24 13.80 0.13
C TYR A 390 32.50 14.07 -1.17
N THR A 391 31.27 14.62 -1.11
CA THR A 391 30.54 15.04 -2.31
C THR A 391 31.27 16.18 -3.02
N ALA A 392 31.76 17.19 -2.28
CA ALA A 392 32.53 18.29 -2.86
C ALA A 392 33.84 17.80 -3.50
N PHE A 393 34.54 16.88 -2.84
CA PHE A 393 35.74 16.24 -3.40
C PHE A 393 35.45 15.49 -4.70
N VAL A 394 34.45 14.61 -4.71
CA VAL A 394 34.09 13.82 -5.90
C VAL A 394 33.62 14.74 -7.02
N GLN A 395 32.84 15.78 -6.71
CA GLN A 395 32.40 16.74 -7.71
C GLN A 395 33.60 17.45 -8.36
N LYS A 396 34.58 17.89 -7.56
CA LYS A 396 35.82 18.50 -8.08
C LYS A 396 36.63 17.52 -8.93
N LEU A 397 36.73 16.26 -8.51
CA LEU A 397 37.46 15.20 -9.22
C LEU A 397 36.86 14.92 -10.60
N ILE A 398 35.53 14.79 -10.69
CA ILE A 398 34.86 14.42 -11.94
C ILE A 398 34.65 15.60 -12.89
N THR A 399 34.97 16.83 -12.46
CA THR A 399 34.94 18.03 -13.30
C THR A 399 36.34 18.63 -13.50
N SER A 400 37.40 17.95 -13.08
CA SER A 400 38.77 18.44 -13.26
C SER A 400 39.26 18.36 -14.71
N ASP A 401 38.60 17.57 -15.55
CA ASP A 401 38.82 17.49 -17.00
C ASP A 401 37.67 18.19 -17.72
N GLU A 402 37.96 19.36 -18.31
CA GLU A 402 36.98 20.19 -19.01
C GLU A 402 36.32 19.49 -20.21
N ASN A 403 37.01 18.53 -20.84
CA ASN A 403 36.49 17.79 -21.99
C ASN A 403 35.65 16.58 -21.58
N HIS A 404 35.80 16.10 -20.35
CA HIS A 404 35.16 14.89 -19.87
C HIS A 404 34.44 15.12 -18.55
N LEU A 405 33.40 15.97 -18.57
CA LEU A 405 32.65 16.30 -17.37
C LEU A 405 31.78 15.14 -16.87
N GLY A 406 31.83 14.91 -15.57
CA GLY A 406 31.03 13.92 -14.87
C GLY A 406 30.00 14.54 -13.96
N CYS A 407 29.00 13.73 -13.59
CA CYS A 407 28.01 14.08 -12.58
C CYS A 407 27.84 12.91 -11.63
N ILE A 408 27.65 13.19 -10.35
CA ILE A 408 27.33 12.16 -9.36
C ILE A 408 25.89 11.68 -9.62
N GLN A 409 25.74 10.41 -10.01
CA GLN A 409 24.44 9.78 -10.22
C GLN A 409 23.81 9.33 -8.90
N SER A 410 24.64 8.81 -7.99
CA SER A 410 24.21 8.33 -6.67
C SER A 410 25.42 8.17 -5.76
N CYS A 411 25.26 8.36 -4.46
CA CYS A 411 26.20 7.90 -3.44
C CYS A 411 25.53 6.77 -2.65
N VAL A 412 26.21 5.64 -2.49
CA VAL A 412 25.74 4.51 -1.68
C VAL A 412 26.84 4.06 -0.73
N ARG A 413 26.47 3.60 0.46
CA ARG A 413 27.42 3.03 1.42
C ARG A 413 27.70 1.56 1.07
N GLY A 414 28.92 1.09 1.31
CA GLY A 414 29.32 -0.29 1.04
C GLY A 414 28.46 -1.28 1.84
N THR A 415 28.02 -2.36 1.18
CA THR A 415 27.11 -3.35 1.77
C THR A 415 27.75 -4.19 2.89
N TYR A 416 29.05 -4.48 2.78
CA TYR A 416 29.79 -5.32 3.74
C TYR A 416 30.74 -4.52 4.63
N ASN A 417 31.28 -3.41 4.12
CA ASN A 417 32.08 -2.49 4.91
C ASN A 417 31.43 -1.10 4.78
N ARG A 418 30.82 -0.68 5.89
CA ARG A 418 30.13 0.60 5.97
C ARG A 418 31.11 1.76 5.85
N ASP A 419 32.41 1.55 6.00
CA ASP A 419 33.40 2.64 5.86
C ASP A 419 33.72 2.94 4.40
N TYR A 420 33.09 2.25 3.45
CA TYR A 420 33.13 2.62 2.04
C TYR A 420 31.94 3.48 1.62
N LEU A 421 32.22 4.59 0.94
CA LEU A 421 31.26 5.34 0.13
C LEU A 421 31.53 5.09 -1.35
N ILE A 422 30.47 4.84 -2.11
CA ILE A 422 30.53 4.50 -3.53
C ILE A 422 29.69 5.52 -4.29
N PHE A 423 30.37 6.44 -4.96
CA PHE A 423 29.76 7.43 -5.85
C PHE A 423 29.70 6.85 -7.27
N ASN A 424 28.51 6.47 -7.72
CA ASN A 424 28.32 6.12 -9.13
C ASN A 424 28.33 7.40 -9.94
N ILE A 425 29.20 7.48 -10.95
CA ILE A 425 29.34 8.66 -11.79
C ILE A 425 28.69 8.40 -13.14
N THR A 426 27.96 9.39 -13.63
CA THR A 426 27.37 9.44 -14.97
C THR A 426 27.96 10.63 -15.74
N GLY A 427 27.61 10.76 -17.02
CA GLY A 427 28.19 11.77 -17.92
C GLY A 427 29.40 11.24 -18.69
N ASN A 428 30.33 12.15 -19.02
CA ASN A 428 31.47 11.89 -19.90
C ASN A 428 32.79 11.65 -19.13
N TYR A 429 32.82 11.90 -17.82
CA TYR A 429 33.92 11.46 -16.95
C TYR A 429 33.90 9.93 -16.82
N ARG A 430 34.79 9.26 -17.55
CA ARG A 430 34.89 7.79 -17.68
C ARG A 430 36.33 7.33 -17.57
N PHE A 431 37.11 8.04 -16.75
CA PHE A 431 38.54 7.81 -16.57
C PHE A 431 38.80 6.43 -16.00
N CYS A 432 39.68 5.67 -16.65
CA CYS A 432 40.17 4.40 -16.14
C CYS A 432 41.63 4.56 -15.70
N PRO A 433 41.91 4.48 -14.39
CA PRO A 433 43.28 4.60 -13.87
C PRO A 433 44.26 3.63 -14.51
N ARG A 434 43.77 2.43 -14.90
CA ARG A 434 44.59 1.43 -15.57
C ARG A 434 45.02 1.81 -16.99
N LYS A 435 44.13 2.43 -17.77
CA LYS A 435 44.44 2.84 -19.15
C LYS A 435 45.02 4.25 -19.21
N GLY A 436 45.06 4.97 -18.08
CA GLY A 436 45.45 6.37 -17.99
C GLY A 436 44.59 7.31 -18.84
N SER A 437 43.38 6.88 -19.23
CA SER A 437 42.55 7.56 -20.23
C SER A 437 41.06 7.25 -20.05
N HIS A 438 40.20 8.04 -20.72
CA HIS A 438 38.75 7.90 -20.66
C HIS A 438 38.25 6.82 -21.63
N HIS A 439 37.31 5.98 -21.18
CA HIS A 439 36.63 5.02 -22.06
C HIS A 439 35.46 5.65 -22.81
N LYS A 440 35.13 5.11 -23.99
CA LYS A 440 34.02 5.58 -24.82
C LYS A 440 32.63 5.32 -24.23
N GLN A 441 32.37 4.21 -23.53
CA GLN A 441 31.00 3.82 -23.11
C GLN A 441 30.85 3.27 -21.68
N ASN A 442 31.90 3.28 -20.87
CA ASN A 442 31.84 2.62 -19.55
C ASN A 442 31.28 3.50 -18.44
N LYS A 443 30.68 2.82 -17.47
CA LYS A 443 30.31 3.42 -16.18
C LYS A 443 31.48 3.32 -15.22
N ILE A 444 31.69 4.37 -14.44
CA ILE A 444 32.72 4.41 -13.42
C ILE A 444 32.07 4.67 -12.05
N ALA A 445 32.75 4.26 -10.98
CA ALA A 445 32.37 4.60 -9.62
C ALA A 445 33.60 5.09 -8.87
N VAL A 446 33.47 6.18 -8.11
CA VAL A 446 34.51 6.61 -7.16
C VAL A 446 34.19 5.97 -5.82
N MET A 447 35.11 5.15 -5.31
CA MET A 447 34.99 4.51 -4.00
C MET A 447 35.90 5.23 -3.01
N ILE A 448 35.40 5.59 -1.84
CA ILE A 448 36.12 6.28 -0.77
C ILE A 448 36.10 5.41 0.48
N ASP A 449 37.25 5.16 1.09
CA ASP A 449 37.39 4.60 2.44
C ASP A 449 37.42 5.75 3.45
N THR A 450 36.34 5.92 4.21
CA THR A 450 36.19 7.04 5.15
C THR A 450 37.09 6.91 6.36
N ASN A 451 37.48 5.68 6.74
CA ASN A 451 38.37 5.45 7.88
C ASN A 451 39.82 5.77 7.52
N LYS A 452 40.28 5.29 6.35
CA LYS A 452 41.66 5.48 5.89
C LYS A 452 41.87 6.78 5.14
N GLN A 453 40.80 7.49 4.81
CA GLN A 453 40.80 8.72 4.03
C GLN A 453 41.52 8.58 2.67
N ILE A 454 41.19 7.50 1.96
CA ILE A 454 41.73 7.18 0.64
C ILE A 454 40.58 6.94 -0.34
N TYR A 455 40.82 7.12 -1.63
CA TYR A 455 39.84 6.89 -2.69
C TYR A 455 40.41 6.08 -3.85
N THR A 456 39.52 5.48 -4.64
CA THR A 456 39.87 4.78 -5.88
C THR A 456 38.77 5.00 -6.93
N ILE A 457 39.14 4.97 -8.21
CA ILE A 457 38.19 5.06 -9.32
C ILE A 457 38.06 3.66 -9.93
N ARG A 458 36.87 3.09 -9.80
CA ARG A 458 36.54 1.77 -10.35
C ARG A 458 35.87 1.91 -11.71
N CYS A 459 36.57 1.47 -12.75
CA CYS A 459 35.98 1.26 -14.07
C CYS A 459 35.16 -0.04 -14.06
N LYS A 460 33.91 0.01 -14.56
CA LYS A 460 33.02 -1.17 -14.63
C LYS A 460 33.15 -1.96 -15.94
N ASP A 461 34.16 -1.65 -16.76
CA ASP A 461 34.50 -2.44 -17.95
C ASP A 461 34.82 -3.89 -17.55
N HIS A 462 34.32 -4.87 -18.30
CA HIS A 462 34.57 -6.29 -18.05
C HIS A 462 36.06 -6.63 -18.07
N GLU A 463 36.87 -5.97 -18.88
CA GLU A 463 38.33 -6.18 -18.94
C GLU A 463 39.07 -5.59 -17.71
N CYS A 464 38.41 -4.72 -16.95
CA CYS A 464 38.96 -4.02 -15.79
C CYS A 464 38.44 -4.55 -14.44
N ASN A 465 37.40 -5.40 -14.43
CA ASN A 465 36.67 -5.77 -13.21
C ASN A 465 37.38 -6.77 -12.27
N ASN A 466 38.43 -7.47 -12.74
CA ASN A 466 39.06 -8.59 -12.01
C ASN A 466 40.47 -8.29 -11.43
N ILE A 467 40.79 -7.02 -11.15
CA ILE A 467 42.14 -6.62 -10.68
C ILE A 467 42.03 -5.80 -9.38
N SER A 468 43.05 -5.93 -8.52
CA SER A 468 43.20 -5.18 -7.28
C SER A 468 43.07 -3.67 -7.48
N LEU A 469 42.32 -3.03 -6.57
CA LEU A 469 42.07 -1.58 -6.60
C LEU A 469 43.33 -0.80 -6.21
N THR A 470 43.69 0.21 -6.99
CA THR A 470 44.72 1.18 -6.62
C THR A 470 44.09 2.32 -5.82
N TRP A 471 44.51 2.49 -4.58
CA TRP A 471 44.00 3.53 -3.69
C TRP A 471 44.93 4.74 -3.66
N ASN A 472 44.34 5.93 -3.66
CA ASN A 472 45.03 7.23 -3.63
C ASN A 472 44.64 7.98 -2.36
N SER A 473 45.53 8.81 -1.82
CA SER A 473 45.18 9.79 -0.79
C SER A 473 44.38 10.94 -1.41
N PHE A 474 43.51 11.58 -0.61
CA PHE A 474 42.76 12.77 -1.02
C PHE A 474 43.62 13.91 -1.57
#